data_AF-A0A937KBN6-F1
#
_entry.id   AF-A0A937KBN6-F1
#
_cell.length_a   1.000
_cell.length_b   1.000
_cell.length_c   1.000
_cell.angle_alpha   90.00
_cell.angle_beta   90.00
_cell.angle_gamma   90.00
#
_symmetry.space_group_name_H-M   'P 1'
#
loop_
_entity.id
_entity.type
_entity.pdbx_description
1 polymer ?
#
loop_
_entity_poly.entity_id
_entity_poly.type
_entity_poly.pdbx_seq_one_letter_code
_entity_poly.pdbx_strand_id
1 'polypeptide(L)'
;MRKAKLLIFMLFLVPIAAISQQHSDISKIGRVIDNEMAKSWIETFKSKNPDKPKGFTYGKVMLQEMLSAEGVKGIRISYGLTESGTFKFILNGTDNAGGKIWSFYNDGSACPPYCPEEDPEEIDPRVVSIGNKISDEMANNWMEAYTTANPGELKSHLYGKALAEEILAQEKSAGIYFARGLSADEVEHLVLIAVNENGELMIEGVVGNRGNSCPPCPEEIDPSTASSGN
;
A
#
# COMPACT_ATOMS: atom_id res chain seq x y z
N MET A 1 16.27 60.22 36.65
CA MET A 1 15.55 60.20 35.35
C MET A 1 15.80 58.87 34.64
N ARG A 2 14.84 57.94 34.67
CA ARG A 2 14.91 56.66 33.92
C ARG A 2 13.87 56.72 32.80
N LYS A 3 14.31 56.64 31.54
CA LYS A 3 13.42 56.61 30.36
C LYS A 3 13.01 55.16 30.11
N ALA A 4 11.73 54.85 30.32
CA ALA A 4 11.14 53.57 29.95
C ALA A 4 10.87 53.56 28.43
N LYS A 5 11.47 52.60 27.70
CA LYS A 5 11.15 52.33 26.29
C LYS A 5 9.97 51.36 26.25
N LEU A 6 8.83 51.86 25.81
CA LEU A 6 7.63 51.08 25.51
C LEU A 6 7.85 50.36 24.17
N LEU A 7 7.97 49.03 24.19
CA LEU A 7 8.04 48.20 22.98
C LEU A 7 6.61 47.80 22.59
N ILE A 8 6.13 48.31 21.46
CA ILE A 8 4.84 47.93 20.87
C ILE A 8 5.10 46.69 19.98
N PHE A 9 4.60 45.53 20.41
CA PHE A 9 4.60 44.31 19.61
C PHE A 9 3.36 44.33 18.70
N MET A 10 3.55 44.62 17.41
CA MET A 10 2.50 44.46 16.40
C MET A 10 2.35 42.96 16.08
N LEU A 11 1.27 42.34 16.58
CA LEU A 11 0.80 41.04 16.09
C LEU A 11 0.24 41.24 14.68
N PHE A 12 0.95 40.75 13.67
CA PHE A 12 0.40 40.56 12.33
C PHE A 12 -0.41 39.26 12.33
N LEU A 13 -1.74 39.39 12.31
CA LEU A 13 -2.66 38.31 11.98
C LEU A 13 -2.44 37.94 10.51
N VAL A 14 -1.66 36.89 10.25
CA VAL A 14 -1.59 36.28 8.92
C VAL A 14 -2.89 35.48 8.74
N PRO A 15 -3.75 35.79 7.75
CA PRO A 15 -4.90 34.97 7.46
C PRO A 15 -4.40 33.58 7.04
N ILE A 16 -4.71 32.56 7.86
CA ILE A 16 -4.47 31.16 7.52
C ILE A 16 -5.44 30.83 6.39
N ALA A 17 -4.98 30.94 5.15
CA ALA A 17 -5.72 30.39 4.02
C ALA A 17 -5.83 28.88 4.24
N ALA A 18 -7.05 28.38 4.40
CA ALA A 18 -7.32 26.96 4.44
C ALA A 18 -6.81 26.36 3.12
N ILE A 19 -5.70 25.63 3.20
CA ILE A 19 -5.21 24.82 2.09
C ILE A 19 -6.24 23.71 1.93
N SER A 20 -7.21 23.92 1.04
CA SER A 20 -8.05 22.83 0.55
C SER A 20 -7.10 21.83 -0.10
N GLN A 21 -6.81 20.74 0.61
CA GLN A 21 -6.11 19.61 0.04
C GLN A 21 -6.94 19.16 -1.17
N GLN A 22 -6.41 19.42 -2.35
CA GLN A 22 -6.99 18.95 -3.59
C GLN A 22 -6.99 17.43 -3.52
N HIS A 23 -8.14 16.84 -3.17
CA HIS A 23 -8.31 15.40 -3.11
C HIS A 23 -8.08 14.87 -4.52
N SER A 24 -6.87 14.37 -4.78
CA SER A 24 -6.55 13.67 -6.01
C SER A 24 -7.50 12.48 -6.12
N ASP A 25 -8.17 12.35 -7.27
CA ASP A 25 -8.97 11.19 -7.64
C ASP A 25 -8.18 9.90 -7.34
N ILE A 26 -8.50 9.25 -6.21
CA ILE A 26 -7.73 8.11 -5.69
C ILE A 26 -7.70 6.99 -6.71
N SER A 27 -8.72 6.88 -7.57
CA SER A 27 -8.78 5.86 -8.62
C SER A 27 -7.62 5.88 -9.60
N LYS A 28 -6.87 6.98 -9.66
CA LYS A 28 -5.72 7.19 -10.54
C LYS A 28 -4.39 7.31 -9.82
N ILE A 29 -4.34 7.04 -8.51
CA ILE A 29 -3.07 7.02 -7.77
C ILE A 29 -2.20 5.86 -8.27
N GLY A 30 -0.91 6.14 -8.45
CA GLY A 30 0.02 5.21 -9.05
C GLY A 30 0.11 5.35 -10.56
N ARG A 31 1.14 4.73 -11.14
CA ARG A 31 1.35 4.66 -12.58
C ARG A 31 2.20 3.46 -12.96
N VAL A 32 2.14 3.11 -14.23
CA VAL A 32 3.10 2.20 -14.85
C VAL A 32 4.50 2.79 -14.74
N ILE A 33 5.48 1.97 -14.38
CA ILE A 33 6.90 2.31 -14.34
C ILE A 33 7.69 1.44 -15.31
N ASP A 34 8.92 1.87 -15.57
CA ASP A 34 9.86 1.13 -16.40
C ASP A 34 10.31 -0.19 -15.73
N ASN A 35 10.47 -1.25 -16.53
CA ASN A 35 10.79 -2.59 -16.03
C ASN A 35 12.19 -2.65 -15.42
N GLU A 36 13.17 -1.97 -16.01
CA GLU A 36 14.54 -1.92 -15.47
C GLU A 36 14.59 -1.13 -14.16
N MET A 37 13.79 -0.06 -14.05
CA MET A 37 13.59 0.65 -12.79
C MET A 37 13.00 -0.27 -11.71
N ALA A 38 11.96 -1.05 -12.04
CA ALA A 38 11.34 -1.99 -11.12
C ALA A 38 12.33 -3.06 -10.64
N LYS A 39 13.04 -3.71 -11.57
CA LYS A 39 14.09 -4.72 -11.28
C LYS A 39 15.16 -4.13 -10.36
N SER A 40 15.68 -2.95 -10.70
CA SER A 40 16.70 -2.26 -9.91
C SER A 40 16.26 -2.01 -8.46
N TRP A 41 15.03 -1.55 -8.25
CA TRP A 41 14.52 -1.30 -6.90
C TRP A 41 14.34 -2.59 -6.10
N ILE A 42 13.82 -3.64 -6.72
CA ILE A 42 13.60 -4.94 -6.07
C ILE A 42 14.93 -5.57 -5.67
N GLU A 43 15.91 -5.60 -6.57
CA GLU A 43 17.25 -6.15 -6.28
C GLU A 43 17.98 -5.36 -5.20
N THR A 44 17.87 -4.02 -5.22
CA THR A 44 18.42 -3.17 -4.17
C THR A 44 17.80 -3.49 -2.81
N PHE A 45 16.48 -3.66 -2.75
CA PHE A 45 15.79 -4.06 -1.52
C PHE A 45 16.25 -5.43 -1.03
N LYS A 46 16.28 -6.43 -1.93
CA LYS A 46 16.71 -7.81 -1.62
C LYS A 46 18.11 -7.84 -1.02
N SER A 47 19.06 -7.15 -1.65
CA SER A 47 20.47 -7.10 -1.25
C SER A 47 20.67 -6.42 0.11
N LYS A 48 19.99 -5.30 0.36
CA LYS A 48 20.15 -4.54 1.61
C LYS A 48 19.36 -5.11 2.80
N ASN A 49 18.33 -5.92 2.54
CA ASN A 49 17.44 -6.45 3.57
C ASN A 49 17.30 -7.97 3.48
N PRO A 50 18.38 -8.76 3.55
CA PRO A 50 18.37 -10.21 3.29
C PRO A 50 17.32 -10.96 4.11
N ASP A 51 17.13 -10.57 5.38
CA ASP A 51 16.24 -11.27 6.32
C ASP A 51 14.78 -10.77 6.31
N LYS A 52 14.46 -9.72 5.53
CA LYS A 52 13.09 -9.20 5.44
C LYS A 52 12.30 -9.91 4.33
N PRO A 53 10.97 -10.05 4.49
CA PRO A 53 10.09 -10.44 3.39
C PRO A 53 10.26 -9.51 2.20
N LYS A 54 10.41 -10.07 1.00
CA LYS A 54 10.59 -9.35 -0.26
C LYS A 54 9.27 -8.94 -0.90
N GLY A 55 8.18 -9.62 -0.56
CA GLY A 55 6.87 -9.30 -1.09
C GLY A 55 5.86 -10.39 -0.81
N PHE A 56 4.63 -10.16 -1.24
CA PHE A 56 3.51 -11.08 -1.05
C PHE A 56 2.69 -11.20 -2.33
N THR A 57 2.30 -12.41 -2.67
CA THR A 57 1.38 -12.69 -3.79
C THR A 57 -0.06 -12.76 -3.27
N TYR A 58 -0.99 -12.15 -4.01
CA TYR A 58 -2.43 -12.29 -3.80
C TYR A 58 -3.13 -12.67 -5.10
N GLY A 59 -4.10 -13.57 -4.99
CA GLY A 59 -4.83 -14.12 -6.11
C GLY A 59 -5.83 -13.15 -6.72
N LYS A 60 -6.01 -13.27 -8.03
CA LYS A 60 -6.90 -12.43 -8.82
C LYS A 60 -8.35 -12.49 -8.36
N VAL A 61 -8.83 -13.64 -7.89
CA VAL A 61 -10.24 -13.78 -7.45
C VAL A 61 -10.58 -12.81 -6.33
N MET A 62 -9.79 -12.79 -5.25
CA MET A 62 -10.04 -11.88 -4.12
C MET A 62 -9.79 -10.41 -4.48
N LEU A 63 -8.78 -10.13 -5.30
CA LEU A 63 -8.47 -8.77 -5.74
C LEU A 63 -9.62 -8.22 -6.59
N GLN A 64 -10.15 -9.01 -7.52
CA GLN A 64 -11.31 -8.62 -8.33
C GLN A 64 -12.58 -8.49 -7.49
N GLU A 65 -12.81 -9.37 -6.51
CA GLU A 65 -13.94 -9.24 -5.57
C GLU A 65 -13.89 -7.88 -4.86
N MET A 66 -12.74 -7.55 -4.27
CA MET A 66 -12.53 -6.27 -3.56
C MET A 66 -12.65 -5.07 -4.52
N LEU A 67 -12.02 -5.11 -5.69
CA LEU A 67 -12.04 -4.01 -6.64
C LEU A 67 -13.43 -3.79 -7.27
N SER A 68 -14.24 -4.84 -7.38
CA SER A 68 -15.60 -4.76 -7.93
C SER A 68 -16.64 -4.26 -6.93
N ALA A 69 -16.29 -4.19 -5.63
CA ALA A 69 -17.20 -3.70 -4.60
C ALA A 69 -17.65 -2.25 -4.87
N GLU A 70 -18.92 -1.97 -4.56
CA GLU A 70 -19.49 -0.64 -4.74
C GLU A 70 -18.73 0.41 -3.92
N GLY A 71 -18.46 1.56 -4.53
CA GLY A 71 -17.75 2.65 -3.88
C GLY A 71 -16.22 2.51 -3.89
N VAL A 72 -15.64 1.33 -4.13
CA VAL A 72 -14.17 1.13 -4.12
C VAL A 72 -13.49 1.90 -5.26
N LYS A 73 -12.48 2.68 -4.89
CA LYS A 73 -11.66 3.54 -5.73
C LYS A 73 -10.18 3.19 -5.66
N GLY A 74 -9.74 2.50 -4.64
CA GLY A 74 -8.34 2.07 -4.53
C GLY A 74 -8.14 0.90 -3.59
N ILE A 75 -6.90 0.43 -3.52
CA ILE A 75 -6.45 -0.60 -2.59
C ILE A 75 -5.44 0.03 -1.65
N ARG A 76 -5.67 -0.08 -0.33
CA ARG A 76 -4.63 0.17 0.67
C ARG A 76 -3.97 -1.15 1.05
N ILE A 77 -2.65 -1.15 1.06
CA ILE A 77 -1.81 -2.25 1.53
C ILE A 77 -1.11 -1.79 2.80
N SER A 78 -1.63 -2.21 3.94
CA SER A 78 -1.09 -1.89 5.26
C SER A 78 -0.11 -2.95 5.74
N TYR A 79 0.84 -2.54 6.55
CA TYR A 79 1.83 -3.40 7.17
C TYR A 79 1.29 -3.87 8.52
N GLY A 80 1.39 -5.17 8.80
CA GLY A 80 0.91 -5.78 10.03
C GLY A 80 1.91 -6.75 10.63
N LEU A 81 1.84 -6.95 11.95
CA LEU A 81 2.53 -8.02 12.67
C LEU A 81 1.48 -8.93 13.30
N THR A 82 1.56 -10.24 13.05
CA THR A 82 0.76 -11.21 13.79
C THR A 82 1.19 -11.26 15.26
N GLU A 83 0.44 -11.99 16.09
CA GLU A 83 0.79 -12.25 17.50
C GLU A 83 2.18 -12.89 17.66
N SER A 84 2.61 -13.69 16.68
CA SER A 84 3.94 -14.31 16.62
C SER A 84 5.05 -13.36 16.12
N GLY A 85 4.73 -12.09 15.84
CA GLY A 85 5.66 -11.12 15.24
C GLY A 85 5.91 -11.35 13.74
N THR A 86 5.10 -12.18 13.08
CA THR A 86 5.26 -12.45 11.64
C THR A 86 4.71 -11.27 10.85
N PHE A 87 5.53 -10.70 9.97
CA PHE A 87 5.12 -9.62 9.07
C PHE A 87 4.09 -10.07 8.04
N LYS A 88 3.10 -9.21 7.78
CA LYS A 88 1.99 -9.44 6.86
C LYS A 88 1.62 -8.16 6.10
N PHE A 89 1.11 -8.32 4.88
CA PHE A 89 0.35 -7.27 4.20
C PHE A 89 -1.15 -7.47 4.42
N ILE A 90 -1.82 -6.39 4.78
CA ILE A 90 -3.26 -6.35 5.04
C ILE A 90 -3.88 -5.45 3.97
N LEU A 91 -4.75 -6.01 3.14
CA LEU A 91 -5.35 -5.32 2.01
C LEU A 91 -6.77 -4.87 2.37
N ASN A 92 -7.17 -3.67 1.95
CA ASN A 92 -8.58 -3.27 1.95
C ASN A 92 -8.93 -2.38 0.76
N GLY A 93 -10.22 -2.34 0.45
CA GLY A 93 -10.80 -1.40 -0.52
C GLY A 93 -11.05 -0.03 0.12
N THR A 94 -10.67 1.02 -0.60
CA THR A 94 -10.79 2.42 -0.15
C THR A 94 -11.72 3.23 -1.05
N ASP A 95 -12.39 4.23 -0.49
CA ASP A 95 -13.20 5.19 -1.24
C ASP A 95 -12.36 6.35 -1.82
N ASN A 96 -13.04 7.40 -2.31
CA ASN A 96 -12.38 8.61 -2.82
C ASN A 96 -11.69 9.48 -1.75
N ALA A 97 -12.03 9.32 -0.47
CA ALA A 97 -11.35 9.97 0.65
C ALA A 97 -10.16 9.14 1.15
N GLY A 98 -10.01 7.90 0.66
CA GLY A 98 -8.99 6.96 1.10
C GLY A 98 -9.41 6.22 2.37
N GLY A 99 -10.65 6.42 2.82
CA GLY A 99 -11.24 5.72 3.95
C GLY A 99 -11.53 4.27 3.59
N LYS A 100 -11.39 3.37 4.57
CA LYS A 100 -11.75 1.96 4.42
C LYS A 100 -13.26 1.84 4.23
N ILE A 101 -13.68 1.20 3.13
CA ILE A 101 -15.09 0.92 2.86
C ILE A 101 -15.38 -0.56 2.56
N TRP A 102 -14.34 -1.40 2.54
CA TRP A 102 -14.46 -2.83 2.29
C TRP A 102 -13.66 -3.67 3.30
N SER A 103 -14.00 -4.96 3.39
CA SER A 103 -13.36 -5.93 4.27
C SER A 103 -11.85 -6.02 4.09
N PHE A 104 -11.17 -6.47 5.13
CA PHE A 104 -9.75 -6.77 5.08
C PHE A 104 -9.48 -8.16 4.52
N TYR A 105 -8.39 -8.25 3.75
CA TYR A 105 -7.83 -9.51 3.29
C TYR A 105 -6.37 -9.64 3.74
N ASN A 106 -5.94 -10.86 4.03
CA ASN A 106 -4.57 -11.23 4.34
C ASN A 106 -4.27 -12.61 3.69
N ASP A 107 -3.30 -13.34 4.24
CA ASP A 107 -2.86 -14.67 3.81
C ASP A 107 -2.30 -14.68 2.39
N GLY A 108 -1.71 -13.55 1.99
CA GLY A 108 -0.82 -13.53 0.84
C GLY A 108 0.35 -14.50 1.04
N SER A 109 0.79 -15.12 -0.04
CA SER A 109 1.95 -16.01 -0.01
C SER A 109 3.23 -15.17 0.05
N ALA A 110 4.01 -15.35 1.12
CA ALA A 110 5.21 -14.56 1.39
C ALA A 110 6.43 -15.10 0.63
N CYS A 111 7.27 -14.18 0.15
CA CYS A 111 8.60 -14.46 -0.38
C CYS A 111 9.67 -13.91 0.56
N PRO A 112 10.60 -14.73 1.09
CA PRO A 112 10.61 -16.20 1.10
C PRO A 112 9.51 -16.80 2.00
N PRO A 113 9.21 -18.12 1.90
CA PRO A 113 9.88 -19.11 1.04
C PRO A 113 9.36 -19.15 -0.40
N TYR A 114 8.15 -18.65 -0.66
CA TYR A 114 7.52 -18.73 -1.98
C TYR A 114 7.82 -17.47 -2.77
N CYS A 115 9.03 -17.42 -3.33
CA CYS A 115 9.40 -16.38 -4.26
C CYS A 115 8.95 -16.79 -5.67
N PRO A 116 8.25 -15.91 -6.41
CA PRO A 116 7.93 -16.08 -7.82
C PRO A 116 9.09 -16.39 -8.80
N GLU A 117 10.31 -16.70 -8.33
CA GLU A 117 11.49 -16.99 -9.13
C GLU A 117 12.44 -18.04 -8.49
N GLU A 118 13.19 -18.67 -9.41
CA GLU A 118 14.36 -19.58 -9.36
C GLU A 118 14.18 -21.11 -9.23
N ASP A 119 13.06 -21.65 -8.73
CA ASP A 119 12.88 -23.11 -8.79
C ASP A 119 11.40 -23.54 -8.92
N PRO A 120 10.94 -23.92 -10.12
CA PRO A 120 9.54 -24.29 -10.38
C PRO A 120 9.17 -25.70 -9.87
N GLU A 121 10.02 -26.38 -9.11
CA GLU A 121 9.74 -27.76 -8.68
C GLU A 121 8.53 -27.88 -7.73
N GLU A 122 8.11 -26.78 -7.07
CA GLU A 122 6.88 -26.71 -6.28
C GLU A 122 5.99 -25.52 -6.70
N ILE A 123 5.50 -25.53 -7.93
CA ILE A 123 4.43 -24.60 -8.35
C ILE A 123 3.16 -24.92 -7.56
N ASP A 124 2.68 -23.96 -6.76
CA ASP A 124 1.34 -24.05 -6.17
C ASP A 124 0.30 -23.62 -7.24
N PRO A 125 -0.51 -24.55 -7.80
CA PRO A 125 -1.51 -24.22 -8.82
C PRO A 125 -2.64 -23.32 -8.32
N ARG A 126 -2.58 -22.84 -7.07
CA ARG A 126 -3.62 -22.05 -6.41
C ARG A 126 -3.33 -20.55 -6.38
N VAL A 127 -2.35 -20.03 -7.15
CA VAL A 127 -2.03 -18.58 -7.21
C VAL A 127 -3.29 -17.72 -7.34
N VAL A 128 -4.22 -18.14 -8.22
CA VAL A 128 -5.50 -17.45 -8.49
C VAL A 128 -6.38 -17.24 -7.25
N SER A 129 -6.23 -18.09 -6.24
CA SER A 129 -7.02 -18.13 -5.00
C SER A 129 -6.23 -17.76 -3.74
N ILE A 130 -4.98 -17.30 -3.87
CA ILE A 130 -4.19 -16.90 -2.69
C ILE A 130 -4.84 -15.72 -1.98
N GLY A 131 -4.97 -15.86 -0.67
CA GLY A 131 -5.45 -14.83 0.26
C GLY A 131 -6.89 -15.06 0.73
N ASN A 132 -7.17 -14.59 1.94
CA ASN A 132 -8.43 -14.82 2.65
C ASN A 132 -8.93 -13.53 3.29
N LYS A 133 -10.26 -13.43 3.45
CA LYS A 133 -10.86 -12.40 4.31
C LYS A 133 -10.44 -12.64 5.76
N ILE A 134 -10.08 -11.57 6.46
CA ILE A 134 -9.85 -11.57 7.92
C ILE A 134 -10.83 -10.62 8.60
N SER A 135 -11.03 -10.78 9.91
CA SER A 135 -11.90 -9.87 10.66
C SER A 135 -11.27 -8.48 10.80
N ASP A 136 -12.13 -7.46 10.93
CA ASP A 136 -11.70 -6.09 11.21
C ASP A 136 -10.85 -5.99 12.48
N GLU A 137 -11.25 -6.69 13.54
CA GLU A 137 -10.52 -6.75 14.80
C GLU A 137 -9.11 -7.31 14.61
N MET A 138 -8.98 -8.43 13.91
CA MET A 138 -7.68 -9.06 13.64
C MET A 138 -6.77 -8.14 12.82
N ALA A 139 -7.30 -7.54 11.76
CA ALA A 139 -6.57 -6.60 10.92
C ALA A 139 -6.07 -5.39 11.72
N ASN A 140 -6.96 -4.78 12.52
CA ASN A 140 -6.63 -3.62 13.34
C ASN A 140 -5.54 -3.95 14.37
N ASN A 141 -5.67 -5.08 15.07
CA ASN A 141 -4.68 -5.53 16.06
C ASN A 141 -3.30 -5.70 15.42
N TRP A 142 -3.23 -6.30 14.23
CA TRP A 142 -1.96 -6.51 13.54
C TRP A 142 -1.33 -5.20 13.01
N MET A 143 -2.14 -4.28 12.49
CA MET A 143 -1.67 -2.96 12.06
C MET A 143 -1.17 -2.11 13.24
N GLU A 144 -1.86 -2.18 14.38
CA GLU A 144 -1.46 -1.51 15.62
C GLU A 144 -0.16 -2.09 16.18
N ALA A 145 -0.03 -3.42 16.18
CA ALA A 145 1.19 -4.10 16.59
C ALA A 145 2.39 -3.68 15.73
N TYR A 146 2.23 -3.62 14.39
CA TYR A 146 3.27 -3.13 13.50
C TYR A 146 3.64 -1.67 13.80
N THR A 147 2.64 -0.80 13.93
CA THR A 147 2.85 0.64 14.20
C THR A 147 3.57 0.88 15.52
N THR A 148 3.22 0.12 16.55
CA THR A 148 3.83 0.23 17.88
C THR A 148 5.28 -0.25 17.87
N ALA A 149 5.57 -1.35 17.17
CA ALA A 149 6.90 -1.90 17.07
C ALA A 149 7.85 -1.07 16.17
N ASN A 150 7.30 -0.30 15.22
CA ASN A 150 8.07 0.41 14.19
C ASN A 150 7.67 1.90 14.15
N PRO A 151 7.93 2.68 15.22
CA PRO A 151 7.54 4.07 15.28
C PRO A 151 8.28 4.89 14.21
N GLY A 152 7.51 5.59 13.38
CA GLY A 152 8.05 6.44 12.30
C GLY A 152 8.34 5.71 10.99
N GLU A 153 8.17 4.38 10.93
CA GLU A 153 8.29 3.64 9.68
C GLU A 153 7.04 3.79 8.79
N LEU A 154 7.20 3.36 7.54
CA LEU A 154 6.14 3.25 6.55
C LEU A 154 5.08 2.25 7.00
N LYS A 155 3.82 2.67 7.04
CA LYS A 155 2.69 1.87 7.54
C LYS A 155 1.82 1.30 6.44
N SER A 156 1.70 2.00 5.32
CA SER A 156 0.89 1.54 4.20
C SER A 156 1.23 2.21 2.88
N HIS A 157 0.77 1.58 1.80
CA HIS A 157 0.72 2.16 0.46
C HIS A 157 -0.73 2.22 -0.02
N LEU A 158 -1.06 3.26 -0.78
CA LEU A 158 -2.36 3.41 -1.45
C LEU A 158 -2.15 3.43 -2.96
N TYR A 159 -2.89 2.58 -3.67
CA TYR A 159 -2.93 2.53 -5.13
C TYR A 159 -4.36 2.72 -5.63
N GLY A 160 -4.50 3.42 -6.75
CA GLY A 160 -5.77 3.57 -7.43
C GLY A 160 -6.22 2.27 -8.07
N LYS A 161 -7.54 2.07 -8.09
CA LYS A 161 -8.20 0.93 -8.71
C LYS A 161 -7.77 0.73 -10.15
N ALA A 162 -7.61 1.81 -10.93
CA ALA A 162 -7.25 1.73 -12.34
C ALA A 162 -5.92 1.00 -12.58
N LEU A 163 -4.89 1.28 -11.77
CA LEU A 163 -3.59 0.61 -11.91
C LEU A 163 -3.67 -0.88 -11.57
N ALA A 164 -4.39 -1.23 -10.50
CA ALA A 164 -4.55 -2.63 -10.11
C ALA A 164 -5.35 -3.43 -11.17
N GLU A 165 -6.39 -2.83 -11.74
CA GLU A 165 -7.15 -3.42 -12.84
C GLU A 165 -6.31 -3.59 -14.12
N GLU A 166 -5.48 -2.60 -14.46
CA GLU A 166 -4.59 -2.66 -15.62
C GLU A 166 -3.57 -3.81 -15.49
N ILE A 167 -3.00 -3.99 -14.30
CA ILE A 167 -2.06 -5.09 -14.02
C ILE A 167 -2.78 -6.45 -14.11
N LEU A 168 -3.99 -6.57 -13.55
CA LEU A 168 -4.79 -7.80 -13.59
C LEU A 168 -5.37 -8.11 -14.97
N ALA A 169 -5.47 -7.12 -15.86
CA ALA A 169 -5.98 -7.27 -17.21
C ALA A 169 -4.97 -7.93 -18.17
N GLN A 170 -3.70 -8.03 -17.78
CA GLN A 170 -2.68 -8.71 -18.58
C GLN A 170 -3.06 -10.17 -18.87
N GLU A 171 -2.78 -10.61 -20.09
CA GLU A 171 -3.04 -11.99 -20.49
C GLU A 171 -2.29 -12.96 -19.56
N LYS A 172 -2.97 -14.00 -19.07
CA LYS A 172 -2.45 -14.99 -18.12
C LYS A 172 -2.17 -14.48 -16.69
N SER A 173 -2.52 -13.23 -16.37
CA SER A 173 -2.45 -12.77 -14.97
C SER A 173 -3.42 -13.57 -14.09
N ALA A 174 -2.85 -14.22 -13.08
CA ALA A 174 -3.53 -14.97 -12.03
C ALA A 174 -3.53 -14.21 -10.67
N GLY A 175 -2.81 -13.10 -10.56
CA GLY A 175 -2.75 -12.30 -9.34
C GLY A 175 -1.81 -11.12 -9.44
N ILE A 176 -1.52 -10.50 -8.29
CA ILE A 176 -0.50 -9.46 -8.14
C ILE A 176 0.51 -9.89 -7.07
N TYR A 177 1.79 -9.79 -7.41
CA TYR A 177 2.88 -9.78 -6.45
C TYR A 177 3.21 -8.34 -6.06
N PHE A 178 3.09 -8.04 -4.77
CA PHE A 178 3.46 -6.75 -4.19
C PHE A 178 4.90 -6.85 -3.68
N ALA A 179 5.86 -6.48 -4.53
CA ALA A 179 7.28 -6.54 -4.23
C ALA A 179 7.74 -5.29 -3.48
N ARG A 180 8.55 -5.45 -2.43
CA ARG A 180 9.26 -4.34 -1.80
C ARG A 180 10.42 -3.95 -2.68
N GLY A 181 10.50 -2.66 -2.97
CA GLY A 181 11.59 -2.04 -3.72
C GLY A 181 12.24 -0.94 -2.89
N LEU A 182 13.51 -0.67 -3.16
CA LEU A 182 14.27 0.41 -2.53
C LEU A 182 14.95 1.21 -3.63
N SER A 183 14.61 2.49 -3.74
CA SER A 183 15.25 3.38 -4.71
C SER A 183 16.68 3.73 -4.31
N ALA A 184 17.42 4.38 -5.22
CA ALA A 184 18.78 4.85 -4.95
C ALA A 184 18.86 5.84 -3.78
N ASP A 185 17.79 6.62 -3.55
CA ASP A 185 17.66 7.56 -2.44
C ASP A 185 17.17 6.90 -1.13
N GLU A 186 17.20 5.57 -1.06
CA GLU A 186 16.75 4.76 0.08
C GLU A 186 15.27 4.95 0.47
N VAL A 187 14.45 5.40 -0.49
CA VAL A 187 13.00 5.44 -0.32
C VAL A 187 12.42 4.07 -0.65
N GLU A 188 11.72 3.48 0.32
CA GLU A 188 10.99 2.24 0.13
C GLU A 188 9.74 2.44 -0.74
N HIS A 189 9.54 1.51 -1.66
CA HIS A 189 8.42 1.47 -2.59
C HIS A 189 7.75 0.09 -2.56
N LEU A 190 6.50 0.02 -2.99
CA LEU A 190 5.81 -1.24 -3.27
C LEU A 190 5.54 -1.35 -4.77
N VAL A 191 6.25 -2.25 -5.45
CA VAL A 191 6.10 -2.52 -6.88
C VAL A 191 5.00 -3.57 -7.05
N LEU A 192 4.01 -3.27 -7.91
CA LEU A 192 2.94 -4.20 -8.24
C LEU A 192 3.29 -4.87 -9.57
N ILE A 193 3.39 -6.20 -9.57
CA ILE A 193 3.74 -7.00 -10.75
C ILE A 193 2.67 -8.07 -10.90
N ALA A 194 2.17 -8.29 -12.12
CA ALA A 194 1.30 -9.45 -12.34
C ALA A 194 2.07 -10.75 -12.12
N VAL A 195 1.41 -11.74 -11.55
CA VAL A 195 1.91 -13.11 -11.46
C VAL A 195 1.00 -14.01 -12.29
N ASN A 196 1.57 -14.97 -13.00
CA ASN A 196 0.78 -15.93 -13.78
C ASN A 196 0.38 -17.17 -12.95
N GLU A 197 -0.34 -18.11 -13.56
CA GLU A 197 -0.81 -19.33 -12.87
C GLU A 197 0.32 -20.24 -12.38
N ASN A 198 1.51 -20.12 -12.97
CA ASN A 198 2.71 -20.87 -12.56
C ASN A 198 3.47 -20.18 -11.42
N GLY A 199 3.00 -19.02 -10.95
CA GLY A 199 3.72 -18.22 -9.96
C GLY A 199 4.86 -17.38 -10.54
N GLU A 200 5.02 -17.29 -11.85
CA GLU A 200 6.11 -16.52 -12.48
C GLU A 200 5.76 -15.02 -12.53
N LEU A 201 6.74 -14.16 -12.26
CA LEU A 201 6.59 -12.72 -12.39
C LEU A 201 6.48 -12.31 -13.86
N MET A 202 5.44 -11.54 -14.18
CA MET A 202 5.26 -10.93 -15.49
C MET A 202 5.98 -9.58 -15.55
N ILE A 203 7.28 -9.54 -15.20
CA ILE A 203 8.06 -8.30 -15.08
C ILE A 203 8.24 -7.56 -16.41
N GLU A 204 8.12 -8.27 -17.54
CA GLU A 204 8.18 -7.67 -18.88
C GLU A 204 6.84 -7.03 -19.33
N GLY A 205 5.79 -7.16 -18.52
CA GLY A 205 4.46 -6.63 -18.79
C GLY A 205 4.20 -5.26 -18.16
N VAL A 206 2.96 -5.04 -17.71
CA VAL A 206 2.59 -3.83 -16.94
C VAL A 206 3.07 -3.97 -15.50
N VAL A 207 3.96 -3.06 -15.10
CA VAL A 207 4.51 -2.97 -13.74
C VAL A 207 4.12 -1.63 -13.12
N GLY A 208 3.48 -1.67 -11.95
CA GLY A 208 2.97 -0.48 -11.27
C GLY A 208 3.81 -0.03 -10.08
N ASN A 209 3.86 1.28 -9.85
CA ASN A 209 4.36 1.87 -8.59
C ASN A 209 3.77 3.30 -8.42
N ARG A 210 4.45 4.15 -7.64
CA ARG A 210 4.11 5.55 -7.34
C ARG A 210 2.78 5.70 -6.63
N GLY A 211 2.45 4.72 -5.78
CA GLY A 211 1.37 4.86 -4.82
C GLY A 211 1.69 5.96 -3.81
N ASN A 212 0.68 6.35 -3.04
CA ASN A 212 0.89 7.25 -1.91
C ASN A 212 1.33 6.43 -0.70
N SER A 213 2.47 6.80 -0.12
CA SER A 213 3.02 6.23 1.10
C SER A 213 2.45 6.93 2.34
N CYS A 214 2.21 6.18 3.41
CA CYS A 214 1.74 6.70 4.70
C CYS A 214 2.67 6.23 5.82
N PRO A 215 3.33 7.13 6.59
CA PRO A 215 3.15 8.59 6.65
C PRO A 215 3.87 9.43 5.57
N PRO A 216 3.43 10.71 5.34
CA PRO A 216 2.25 11.33 5.94
C PRO A 216 0.98 10.73 5.34
N CYS A 217 0.14 10.18 6.20
CA CYS A 217 -1.16 9.67 5.78
C CYS A 217 -2.04 10.91 5.54
N PRO A 218 -2.94 10.93 4.53
CA PRO A 218 -4.09 11.80 4.67
C PRO A 218 -4.70 11.50 6.04
N GLU A 219 -4.93 12.53 6.88
CA GLU A 219 -5.63 12.32 8.15
C GLU A 219 -6.86 11.47 7.84
N GLU A 220 -7.01 10.35 8.54
CA GLU A 220 -8.27 9.62 8.44
C GLU A 220 -9.35 10.62 8.83
N ILE A 221 -10.19 10.99 7.86
CA ILE A 221 -11.31 11.89 8.12
C ILE A 221 -12.15 11.15 9.15
N ASP A 222 -12.10 11.60 10.40
CA ASP A 222 -12.87 11.01 11.47
C ASP A 222 -14.34 11.05 11.03
N PRO A 223 -14.98 9.90 10.79
CA PRO A 223 -16.34 9.87 10.26
C PRO A 223 -17.35 10.52 11.23
N SER A 224 -16.98 10.70 12.51
CA SER A 224 -17.80 11.47 13.47
C SER A 224 -17.88 12.96 13.14
N THR A 225 -16.93 13.49 12.37
CA THR A 225 -16.90 14.90 11.94
C THR A 225 -17.72 15.17 10.65
N ALA A 226 -18.10 14.12 9.91
CA ALA A 226 -18.81 14.24 8.64
C ALA A 226 -20.35 14.45 8.77
N SER A 227 -20.89 14.54 9.98
CA SER A 227 -22.35 14.53 10.24
C SER A 227 -22.86 15.80 10.95
N SER A 228 -22.68 16.99 10.40
CA SER A 228 -23.38 18.19 10.91
C SER A 228 -23.73 19.29 9.91
N GLY A 229 -23.76 18.98 8.60
CA GLY A 229 -24.19 19.93 7.58
C GLY A 229 -25.55 19.57 6.97
N ASN A 230 -26.65 19.86 7.68
CA ASN A 230 -27.98 20.00 7.11
C ASN A 230 -28.37 21.48 7.10
#